data_AF-A0A3D1ZQ15-F1
#
_entry.id   AF-A0A3D1ZQ15-F1
#
_cell.length_a   1.000
_cell.length_b   1.000
_cell.length_c   1.000
_cell.angle_alpha   90.00
_cell.angle_beta   90.00
_cell.angle_gamma   90.00
#
_symmetry.space_group_name_H-M   'P 1'
#
loop_
_entity.id
_entity.type
_entity.pdbx_description
1 polymer ?
#
loop_
_entity_poly.entity_id
_entity_poly.type
_entity_poly.pdbx_seq_one_letter_code
_entity_poly.pdbx_strand_id
1 'polypeptide(L)'
;MRKRINVVIAAMLAAGMSIGLCGCEGQLPTPVQASSTNQTSPVLTPKQEKKIRTDILSTLDQCNRNLDVATLGSILEGPELDIRTSELNVARATGNLDRKTTIPTDLAQTVISTDSGWPRTVFSITTTTEDQQ
;
A
#
# COMPACT_ATOMS: atom_id res chain seq x y z
N MET A 1 14.78 -17.78 71.73
CA MET A 1 14.25 -18.53 70.56
C MET A 1 13.46 -17.66 69.57
N ARG A 2 12.68 -16.66 69.99
CA ARG A 2 11.88 -15.78 69.11
C ARG A 2 12.66 -14.99 68.03
N LYS A 3 13.88 -14.52 68.32
CA LYS A 3 14.70 -13.76 67.36
C LYS A 3 15.20 -14.60 66.16
N ARG A 4 15.46 -15.90 66.35
CA ARG A 4 15.94 -16.79 65.27
C ARG A 4 14.80 -17.19 64.32
N ILE A 5 13.59 -17.33 64.84
CA ILE A 5 12.38 -17.64 64.06
C ILE A 5 12.00 -16.46 63.16
N ASN A 6 12.10 -15.22 63.65
CA ASN A 6 11.80 -14.03 62.84
C ASN A 6 12.79 -13.82 61.69
N VAL A 7 14.06 -14.20 61.85
CA VAL A 7 15.09 -14.11 60.79
C VAL A 7 14.84 -15.15 59.69
N VAL A 8 14.37 -16.35 60.03
CA VAL A 8 14.04 -17.40 59.06
C VAL A 8 12.79 -17.02 58.26
N ILE A 9 11.77 -16.43 58.90
CA ILE A 9 10.55 -15.98 58.23
C ILE A 9 10.85 -14.82 57.26
N ALA A 10 11.71 -13.87 57.65
CA ALA A 10 12.10 -12.77 56.77
C ALA A 10 12.92 -13.25 55.54
N ALA A 11 13.79 -14.26 55.72
CA ALA A 11 14.54 -14.85 54.62
C ALA A 11 13.66 -15.62 53.64
N MET A 12 12.61 -16.31 54.14
CA MET A 12 11.65 -17.01 53.28
C MET A 12 10.72 -16.05 52.53
N LEU A 13 10.33 -14.92 53.13
CA LEU A 13 9.57 -13.87 52.44
C LEU A 13 10.39 -13.20 51.32
N ALA A 14 11.69 -12.97 51.55
CA ALA A 14 12.57 -12.36 50.56
C ALA A 14 12.86 -13.30 49.37
N ALA A 15 13.01 -14.60 49.61
CA ALA A 15 13.21 -15.60 48.54
C ALA A 15 11.95 -15.86 47.70
N GLY A 16 10.76 -15.67 48.29
CA GLY A 16 9.48 -15.82 47.59
C GLY A 16 9.18 -14.70 46.59
N MET A 17 9.76 -13.51 46.77
CA MET A 17 9.50 -12.34 45.92
C MET A 17 10.33 -12.32 44.62
N SER A 18 11.36 -13.14 44.50
CA SER A 18 12.26 -13.19 43.31
C SER A 18 11.76 -14.07 42.16
N ILE A 19 10.67 -14.84 42.33
CA ILE A 19 10.18 -15.81 41.32
C ILE A 19 9.20 -15.15 40.32
N GLY A 20 8.78 -13.90 40.57
CA GLY A 20 7.73 -13.24 39.78
C GLY A 20 8.17 -12.41 38.56
N LEU A 21 9.47 -12.22 38.30
CA LEU A 21 9.95 -11.34 37.22
C LEU A 21 10.38 -12.04 35.92
N CYS A 22 10.27 -13.37 35.83
CA CYS A 22 10.51 -14.12 34.58
C CYS A 22 9.21 -14.41 33.80
N GLY A 23 8.17 -13.58 33.98
CA GLY A 23 6.93 -13.68 33.24
C GLY A 23 6.91 -12.65 32.10
N CYS A 24 7.06 -13.15 30.86
CA CYS A 24 6.85 -12.42 29.60
C CYS A 24 8.00 -11.55 29.09
N GLU A 25 9.20 -12.11 28.94
CA GLU A 25 9.90 -11.90 27.66
C GLU A 25 9.17 -12.74 26.61
N GLY A 26 8.00 -12.25 26.18
CA GLY A 26 7.29 -12.83 25.05
C GLY A 26 8.28 -12.89 23.90
N GLN A 27 8.60 -14.10 23.45
CA GLN A 27 9.50 -14.31 22.32
C GLN A 27 9.05 -13.36 21.22
N LEU A 28 9.93 -12.41 20.85
CA LEU A 28 9.63 -11.51 19.74
C LEU A 28 9.21 -12.40 18.58
N PRO A 29 8.02 -12.20 17.98
CA PRO A 29 7.60 -13.00 16.87
C PRO A 29 8.72 -12.94 15.83
N THR A 30 9.34 -14.08 15.55
CA THR A 30 10.31 -14.18 14.48
C THR A 30 9.62 -13.72 13.22
N PRO A 31 10.18 -12.76 12.45
CA PRO A 31 9.54 -12.30 11.23
C PRO A 31 9.35 -13.51 10.32
N VAL A 32 8.10 -13.97 10.20
CA VAL A 32 7.74 -14.94 9.18
C VAL A 32 7.84 -14.18 7.89
N GLN A 33 8.93 -14.38 7.14
CA GLN A 33 8.97 -13.98 5.74
C GLN A 33 7.74 -14.59 5.09
N ALA A 34 6.85 -13.72 4.58
CA ALA A 34 5.74 -14.18 3.77
C ALA A 34 6.35 -14.97 2.61
N SER A 35 6.20 -16.29 2.62
CA SER A 35 6.65 -17.14 1.53
C SER A 35 5.82 -16.77 0.30
N SER A 36 6.36 -15.91 -0.56
CA SER A 36 5.81 -15.67 -1.88
C SER A 36 5.98 -16.94 -2.69
N THR A 37 4.92 -17.75 -2.72
CA THR A 37 4.88 -18.89 -3.62
C THR A 37 4.47 -18.36 -4.99
N ASN A 38 5.41 -18.35 -5.94
CA ASN A 38 5.11 -18.13 -7.35
C ASN A 38 4.03 -19.14 -7.77
N GLN A 39 2.83 -18.65 -8.07
CA GLN A 39 1.75 -19.49 -8.57
C GLN A 39 1.94 -19.72 -10.06
N THR A 40 1.36 -20.80 -10.60
CA THR A 40 1.38 -21.04 -12.06
C THR A 40 0.45 -20.10 -12.82
N SER A 41 -0.48 -19.44 -12.12
CA SER A 41 -1.48 -18.55 -12.71
C SER A 41 -1.32 -17.10 -12.25
N PRO A 42 -1.66 -16.11 -13.09
CA PRO A 42 -1.63 -14.70 -12.71
C PRO A 42 -2.54 -14.41 -11.50
N VAL A 43 -2.13 -13.48 -10.65
CA VAL A 43 -2.86 -13.12 -9.42
C VAL A 43 -4.14 -12.32 -9.65
N LEU A 44 -4.34 -11.82 -10.88
CA LEU A 44 -5.58 -11.19 -11.32
C LEU A 44 -6.08 -11.88 -12.60
N THR A 45 -7.39 -12.01 -12.70
CA THR A 45 -8.04 -12.33 -13.98
C THR A 45 -8.06 -11.10 -14.89
N PRO A 46 -8.15 -11.28 -16.22
CA PRO A 46 -8.31 -10.16 -17.16
C PRO A 46 -9.53 -9.28 -16.84
N LYS A 47 -10.62 -9.86 -16.32
CA LYS A 47 -11.82 -9.13 -15.92
C LYS A 47 -11.56 -8.23 -14.70
N GLN A 48 -10.81 -8.71 -13.71
CA GLN A 48 -10.44 -7.92 -12.54
C GLN A 48 -9.48 -6.79 -12.92
N GLU A 49 -8.47 -7.08 -13.74
CA GLU A 49 -7.53 -6.08 -14.24
C GLU A 49 -8.26 -4.98 -15.03
N LYS A 50 -9.18 -5.35 -15.94
CA LYS A 50 -9.99 -4.38 -16.68
C LYS A 50 -10.82 -3.51 -15.75
N LYS A 51 -11.44 -4.10 -14.71
CA LYS A 51 -12.21 -3.34 -13.73
C LYS A 51 -11.33 -2.31 -13.02
N ILE A 52 -10.16 -2.73 -12.50
CA ILE A 52 -9.23 -1.85 -11.80
C ILE A 52 -8.79 -0.69 -12.71
N ARG A 53 -8.36 -0.99 -13.94
CA ARG A 53 -7.96 0.04 -14.91
C ARG A 53 -9.08 1.02 -15.20
N THR A 54 -10.29 0.54 -15.50
CA THR A 54 -11.42 1.41 -15.83
C THR A 54 -11.82 2.29 -14.64
N ASP A 55 -11.79 1.77 -13.42
CA ASP A 55 -12.08 2.54 -12.21
C ASP A 55 -11.04 3.68 -12.03
N ILE A 56 -9.75 3.40 -12.23
CA ILE A 56 -8.67 4.41 -12.17
C ILE A 56 -8.84 5.47 -13.26
N LEU A 57 -8.98 5.06 -14.53
CA LEU A 57 -9.05 6.00 -15.66
C LEU A 57 -10.30 6.88 -15.59
N SER A 58 -11.44 6.31 -15.22
CA SER A 58 -12.68 7.09 -15.06
C SER A 58 -12.61 8.10 -13.91
N THR A 59 -11.96 7.74 -12.81
CA THR A 59 -11.70 8.66 -11.68
C THR A 59 -10.76 9.79 -12.13
N LEU A 60 -9.68 9.46 -12.88
CA LEU A 60 -8.77 10.45 -13.42
C LEU A 60 -9.47 11.41 -14.40
N ASP A 61 -10.30 10.90 -15.30
CA ASP A 61 -11.11 11.70 -16.22
C ASP A 61 -12.11 12.61 -15.49
N GLN A 62 -12.65 12.15 -14.36
CA GLN A 62 -13.49 12.98 -13.50
C GLN A 62 -12.67 14.09 -12.83
N CYS A 63 -11.48 13.78 -12.33
CA CYS A 63 -10.56 14.77 -11.76
C CYS A 63 -10.19 15.83 -12.80
N ASN A 64 -9.87 15.42 -14.03
CA ASN A 64 -9.54 16.32 -15.13
C ASN A 64 -10.71 17.26 -15.47
N ARG A 65 -11.94 16.73 -15.61
CA ARG A 65 -13.14 17.53 -15.92
C ARG A 65 -13.49 18.53 -14.82
N ASN A 66 -13.28 18.15 -13.57
CA ASN A 66 -13.66 18.96 -12.42
C ASN A 66 -12.51 19.80 -11.85
N LEU A 67 -11.30 19.66 -12.40
CA LEU A 67 -10.06 20.21 -11.83
C LEU A 67 -9.89 19.84 -10.34
N ASP A 68 -10.23 18.60 -9.99
CA ASP A 68 -10.25 18.10 -8.62
C ASP A 68 -8.91 17.48 -8.25
N VAL A 69 -8.11 18.23 -7.49
CA VAL A 69 -6.81 17.79 -6.97
C VAL A 69 -6.93 16.94 -5.70
N ALA A 70 -8.04 17.03 -4.97
CA ALA A 70 -8.20 16.34 -3.69
C ALA A 70 -8.41 14.84 -3.88
N THR A 71 -9.07 14.45 -4.97
CA THR A 71 -9.35 13.04 -5.29
C THR A 71 -8.15 12.33 -5.94
N LEU A 72 -7.17 13.05 -6.51
CA LEU A 72 -6.03 12.42 -7.21
C LEU A 72 -5.28 11.40 -6.35
N GLY A 73 -5.09 11.70 -5.05
CA GLY A 73 -4.38 10.82 -4.12
C GLY A 73 -5.07 9.48 -3.84
N SER A 74 -6.31 9.27 -4.28
CA SER A 74 -6.97 7.96 -4.17
C SER A 74 -6.57 6.98 -5.27
N ILE A 75 -5.97 7.46 -6.35
CA ILE A 75 -5.63 6.67 -7.54
C ILE A 75 -4.18 6.86 -8.02
N LEU A 76 -3.50 7.90 -7.57
CA LEU A 76 -2.12 8.23 -7.95
C LEU A 76 -1.26 8.43 -6.70
N GLU A 77 0.00 8.07 -6.83
CA GLU A 77 1.01 8.22 -5.79
C GLU A 77 2.34 8.71 -6.41
N GLY A 78 3.23 9.22 -5.56
CA GLY A 78 4.58 9.61 -5.94
C GLY A 78 4.63 10.71 -7.01
N PRO A 79 5.63 10.69 -7.91
CA PRO A 79 5.83 11.76 -8.90
C PRO A 79 4.65 12.00 -9.84
N GLU A 80 3.88 10.96 -10.18
CA GLU A 80 2.70 11.14 -11.04
C GLU A 80 1.62 11.97 -10.33
N LEU A 81 1.40 11.73 -9.02
CA LEU A 81 0.48 12.56 -8.23
C LEU A 81 0.93 14.03 -8.20
N ASP A 82 2.24 14.27 -8.02
CA ASP A 82 2.80 15.63 -8.00
C ASP A 82 2.60 16.34 -9.35
N ILE A 83 2.88 15.65 -10.46
CA ILE A 83 2.70 16.16 -11.82
C ILE A 83 1.23 16.48 -12.08
N ARG A 84 0.31 15.54 -11.84
CA ARG A 84 -1.12 15.75 -12.06
C ARG A 84 -1.68 16.87 -11.20
N THR A 85 -1.23 16.99 -9.96
CA THR A 85 -1.60 18.10 -9.09
C THR A 85 -1.17 19.43 -9.69
N SER A 86 0.06 19.53 -10.20
CA SER A 86 0.57 20.72 -10.89
C SER A 86 -0.23 21.04 -12.15
N GLU A 87 -0.49 20.05 -13.00
CA GLU A 87 -1.26 20.22 -14.24
C GLU A 87 -2.67 20.78 -13.99
N LEU A 88 -3.41 20.21 -13.02
CA LEU A 88 -4.75 20.69 -12.68
C LEU A 88 -4.74 22.08 -12.04
N ASN A 89 -3.70 22.42 -11.25
CA ASN A 89 -3.55 23.76 -10.70
C ASN A 89 -3.26 24.80 -11.78
N VAL A 90 -2.40 24.48 -12.75
CA VAL A 90 -2.14 25.33 -13.92
C VAL A 90 -3.42 25.49 -14.72
N ALA A 91 -4.14 24.41 -15.01
CA ALA A 91 -5.41 24.46 -15.75
C ALA A 91 -6.46 25.32 -15.04
N ARG A 92 -6.50 25.31 -13.69
CA ARG A 92 -7.37 26.21 -12.91
C ARG A 92 -7.00 27.69 -13.08
N ALA A 93 -5.72 27.99 -13.22
CA ALA A 93 -5.24 29.36 -13.40
C ALA A 93 -5.36 29.86 -14.85
N THR A 94 -5.21 28.97 -15.84
CA THR A 94 -5.21 29.31 -17.27
C THR A 94 -6.55 29.08 -17.96
N GLY A 95 -7.44 28.31 -17.34
CA GLY A 95 -8.69 27.84 -17.95
C GLY A 95 -8.49 26.77 -19.03
N ASN A 96 -7.30 26.20 -19.15
CA ASN A 96 -6.98 25.21 -20.19
C ASN A 96 -6.14 24.06 -19.63
N LEU A 97 -6.63 22.83 -19.78
CA LEU A 97 -5.87 21.62 -19.50
C LEU A 97 -5.21 21.13 -20.79
N ASP A 98 -3.90 20.85 -20.75
CA ASP A 98 -3.15 20.37 -21.92
C ASP A 98 -3.75 19.04 -22.42
N ARG A 99 -3.93 18.91 -23.74
CA ARG A 99 -4.44 17.70 -24.38
C ARG A 99 -3.55 16.48 -24.06
N LYS A 100 -2.25 16.69 -23.87
CA LYS A 100 -1.27 15.64 -23.54
C LYS A 100 -1.53 14.97 -22.19
N THR A 101 -2.39 15.53 -21.35
CA THR A 101 -2.81 14.92 -20.08
C THR A 101 -3.79 13.76 -20.26
N THR A 102 -4.33 13.57 -21.46
CA THR A 102 -5.28 12.50 -21.79
C THR A 102 -4.58 11.16 -21.89
N ILE A 103 -5.06 10.17 -21.12
CA ILE A 103 -4.60 8.77 -21.22
C ILE A 103 -5.66 7.98 -22.01
N PRO A 104 -5.30 7.35 -23.16
CA PRO A 104 -6.21 6.47 -23.87
C PRO A 104 -6.67 5.28 -23.02
N THR A 105 -7.88 4.78 -23.26
CA THR A 105 -8.43 3.65 -22.49
C THR A 105 -8.13 2.29 -23.11
N ASP A 106 -7.78 2.27 -24.40
CA ASP A 106 -7.43 1.06 -25.13
C ASP A 106 -6.09 0.51 -24.66
N LEU A 107 -6.00 -0.81 -24.53
CA LEU A 107 -4.78 -1.49 -24.11
C LEU A 107 -3.90 -1.82 -25.31
N ALA A 108 -2.60 -1.53 -25.17
CA ALA A 108 -1.56 -2.14 -25.98
C ALA A 108 -1.10 -3.47 -25.36
N GLN A 109 -0.88 -3.51 -24.04
CA GLN A 109 -0.37 -4.68 -23.34
C GLN A 109 -0.78 -4.66 -21.85
N THR A 110 -0.93 -5.84 -21.24
CA THR A 110 -1.05 -5.97 -19.79
C THR A 110 -0.06 -7.02 -19.26
N VAL A 111 0.55 -6.77 -18.10
CA VAL A 111 1.47 -7.68 -17.42
C VAL A 111 0.98 -7.85 -15.99
N ILE A 112 0.56 -9.07 -15.65
CA ILE A 112 0.02 -9.43 -14.33
C ILE A 112 1.01 -10.39 -13.67
N SER A 113 1.45 -10.04 -12.46
CA SER A 113 2.37 -10.90 -11.68
C SER A 113 1.74 -12.26 -11.34
N THR A 114 2.57 -13.28 -11.19
CA THR A 114 2.19 -14.58 -10.61
C THR A 114 2.61 -14.71 -9.14
N ASP A 115 3.33 -13.71 -8.61
CA ASP A 115 3.67 -13.61 -7.20
C ASP A 115 2.44 -13.17 -6.39
N SER A 116 2.02 -14.04 -5.46
CA SER A 116 0.86 -13.85 -4.60
C SER A 116 1.12 -12.96 -3.37
N GLY A 117 2.40 -12.64 -3.10
CA GLY A 117 2.84 -11.77 -2.02
C GLY A 117 2.39 -10.32 -2.16
N TRP A 118 2.50 -9.56 -1.06
CA TRP A 118 2.20 -8.13 -1.03
C TRP A 118 3.49 -7.31 -0.96
N PRO A 119 3.56 -6.15 -1.64
CA PRO A 119 2.56 -5.59 -2.54
C PRO A 119 2.46 -6.35 -3.88
N ARG A 120 1.26 -6.38 -4.49
CA ARG A 120 1.05 -6.94 -5.82
C ARG A 120 1.17 -5.86 -6.87
N THR A 121 1.76 -6.21 -8.01
CA THR A 121 1.95 -5.28 -9.12
C THR A 121 1.27 -5.79 -10.38
N VAL A 122 0.60 -4.87 -11.07
CA VAL A 122 0.04 -5.05 -12.40
C VAL A 122 0.44 -3.84 -13.25
N PHE A 123 0.83 -4.10 -14.49
CA PHE A 123 1.14 -3.05 -15.45
C PHE A 123 0.14 -3.11 -16.59
N SER A 124 -0.60 -2.02 -16.79
CA SER A 124 -1.50 -1.84 -17.91
C SER A 124 -0.92 -0.75 -18.81
N ILE A 125 -0.48 -1.13 -20.01
CA ILE A 125 0.09 -0.21 -21.00
C ILE A 125 -1.00 0.11 -22.00
N THR A 126 -1.40 1.37 -22.05
CA THR A 126 -2.42 1.85 -22.98
C THR A 126 -1.80 2.14 -24.35
N THR A 127 -2.65 2.27 -25.36
CA THR A 127 -2.22 2.84 -26.65
C THR A 127 -1.78 4.29 -26.48
N THR A 128 -1.09 4.81 -27.49
CA THR A 128 -0.75 6.24 -27.57
C THR A 128 -1.91 7.02 -28.20
N THR A 129 -1.99 8.30 -27.87
CA THR A 129 -2.87 9.25 -28.56
C THR A 129 -2.41 9.42 -30.02
N GLU A 130 -3.31 9.85 -30.91
CA GLU A 130 -3.03 10.03 -32.34
C GLU A 130 -1.88 11.01 -32.62
N ASP A 131 -1.68 11.99 -31.74
CA ASP A 131 -0.61 13.00 -31.86
C ASP A 131 0.77 12.49 -31.41
N GLN A 132 0.86 11.24 -30.93
CA GLN A 132 2.09 10.61 -30.46
C GLN A 132 2.39 9.25 -31.14
N GLN A 133 1.77 9.00 -32.30
CA GLN A 133 2.10 7.89 -33.21
C GLN A 133 2.96 8.38 -34.37
#